data_AF-A0A3U8PJ75-F1
#
_entry.id   AF-A0A3U8PJ75-F1
#
_cell.length_a   1.000
_cell.length_b   1.000
_cell.length_c   1.000
_cell.angle_alpha   90.00
_cell.angle_beta   90.00
_cell.angle_gamma   90.00
#
_symmetry.space_group_name_H-M   'P 1'
#
loop_
_entity.id
_entity.type
_entity.pdbx_description
1 polymer ?
#
loop_
_entity_poly.entity_id
_entity_poly.type
_entity_poly.pdbx_seq_one_letter_code
_entity_poly.pdbx_strand_id
1 'polypeptide(L)'
;MTHIIAKLYAVMDKRPLRALSFVMAIVLAGCMFWDPSRFAARTSTLEIWHGLLLMWAVCAGIIHGVGFRPESVHWQGIFCPLLADIVLIVGLIFFFL
;
A
#
# COMPACT_ATOMS: atom_id res chain seq x y z
N MET A 1 -19.44 1.11 14.19
CA MET A 1 -18.45 0.78 13.13
C MET A 1 -17.54 1.97 12.82
N THR A 2 -18.07 3.19 12.71
CA THR A 2 -17.30 4.45 12.52
C THR A 2 -16.20 4.69 13.57
N HIS A 3 -16.44 4.39 14.84
CA HIS A 3 -15.45 4.60 15.91
C HIS A 3 -14.15 3.76 15.76
N ILE A 4 -14.25 2.54 15.22
CA ILE A 4 -13.09 1.65 15.06
C ILE A 4 -12.21 2.15 13.91
N ILE A 5 -12.85 2.49 12.78
CA ILE A 5 -12.17 3.04 11.59
C ILE A 5 -11.49 4.37 11.95
N ALA A 6 -12.18 5.25 12.67
CA ALA A 6 -11.62 6.53 13.12
C ALA A 6 -10.41 6.35 14.06
N LYS A 7 -10.47 5.38 14.99
CA LYS A 7 -9.36 5.11 15.91
C LYS A 7 -8.16 4.51 15.18
N LEU A 8 -8.40 3.61 14.22
CA LEU A 8 -7.35 3.04 13.37
C LEU A 8 -6.66 4.13 12.56
N TYR A 9 -7.44 4.99 11.89
CA TYR A 9 -6.90 6.14 11.14
C TYR A 9 -6.15 7.12 12.04
N ALA A 10 -6.57 7.32 13.29
CA ALA A 10 -5.86 8.19 14.23
C ALA A 10 -4.50 7.61 14.66
N VAL A 11 -4.39 6.29 14.78
CA VAL A 11 -3.10 5.63 15.05
C VAL A 11 -2.20 5.70 13.82
N MET A 12 -2.75 5.40 12.64
CA MET A 12 -2.01 5.40 11.37
C MET A 12 -1.52 6.80 10.97
N ASP A 13 -2.28 7.86 11.27
CA ASP A 13 -1.92 9.24 10.93
C ASP A 13 -0.79 9.85 11.79
N LYS A 14 -0.11 9.03 12.60
CA LYS A 14 1.12 9.46 13.26
C LYS A 14 2.20 9.70 12.20
N ARG A 15 2.86 10.87 12.28
CA ARG A 15 3.98 11.29 11.40
C ARG A 15 5.00 10.17 11.08
N PRO A 16 5.49 9.35 12.03
CA PRO A 16 6.43 8.28 11.71
C PRO A 16 5.84 7.17 10.83
N LEU A 17 4.59 6.75 11.06
CA LEU A 17 3.94 5.71 10.26
C LEU A 17 3.64 6.20 8.84
N ARG A 18 3.28 7.47 8.71
CA ARG A 18 3.13 8.12 7.41
C ARG A 18 4.45 8.17 6.63
N ALA A 19 5.54 8.57 7.28
CA ALA A 19 6.85 8.57 6.65
C ALA A 19 7.28 7.15 6.23
N LEU A 20 7.02 6.15 7.08
CA LEU A 20 7.30 4.75 6.77
C LEU A 20 6.50 4.27 5.56
N SER A 21 5.19 4.49 5.54
CA SER A 21 4.29 4.19 4.41
C SER A 21 4.78 4.84 3.12
N PHE A 22 5.19 6.11 3.18
CA PHE A 22 5.72 6.83 2.03
C PHE A 22 7.01 6.21 1.48
N VAL A 23 7.97 5.91 2.36
CA VAL A 23 9.23 5.28 1.98
C VAL A 23 8.98 3.90 1.39
N MET A 24 8.18 3.07 2.04
CA MET A 24 7.85 1.72 1.54
C MET A 24 7.19 1.79 0.16
N ALA A 25 6.27 2.73 -0.06
CA ALA A 25 5.60 2.91 -1.35
C ALA A 25 6.59 3.32 -2.45
N ILE A 26 7.51 4.25 -2.19
CA ILE A 26 8.54 4.64 -3.16
C ILE A 26 9.49 3.49 -3.46
N VAL A 27 9.97 2.78 -2.43
CA VAL A 27 10.88 1.64 -2.64
C VAL A 27 10.20 0.57 -3.46
N LEU A 28 8.96 0.18 -3.12
CA LEU A 28 8.24 -0.85 -3.86
C LEU A 28 7.94 -0.42 -5.29
N ALA A 29 7.56 0.83 -5.53
CA ALA A 29 7.41 1.37 -6.88
C ALA A 29 8.72 1.26 -7.67
N GLY A 30 9.85 1.62 -7.05
CA GLY A 30 11.18 1.42 -7.63
C GLY A 30 11.46 -0.04 -7.98
N CYS A 31 11.17 -0.97 -7.06
CA CYS A 31 11.31 -2.42 -7.30
C CYS A 31 10.47 -2.90 -8.49
N MET A 32 9.20 -2.46 -8.57
CA MET A 32 8.29 -2.83 -9.66
C MET A 32 8.79 -2.34 -11.03
N PHE A 33 9.38 -1.14 -11.10
CA PHE A 33 9.96 -0.62 -12.34
C PHE A 33 11.32 -1.23 -12.68
N TRP A 34 12.12 -1.58 -11.67
CA TRP A 34 13.46 -2.11 -11.87
C TRP A 34 13.47 -3.55 -12.38
N ASP A 35 12.65 -4.42 -11.78
CA ASP A 35 12.54 -5.82 -12.18
C ASP A 35 11.07 -6.29 -12.10
N PRO A 36 10.24 -5.92 -13.09
CA PRO A 36 8.84 -6.32 -13.13
C PRO A 36 8.67 -7.84 -13.27
N SER A 37 9.70 -8.56 -13.73
CA SER A 37 9.63 -10.01 -13.95
C SER A 37 9.51 -10.79 -12.65
N ARG A 38 10.01 -10.26 -11.53
CA ARG A 38 9.85 -10.86 -10.19
C ARG A 38 8.40 -10.88 -9.74
N PHE A 39 7.63 -9.86 -10.08
CA PHE A 39 6.21 -9.74 -9.75
C PHE A 39 5.29 -10.28 -10.85
N ALA A 40 5.86 -10.71 -11.97
CA ALA A 40 5.16 -11.27 -13.11
C ALA A 40 5.75 -12.66 -13.41
N ALA A 41 5.49 -13.62 -12.52
CA ALA A 41 5.88 -15.01 -12.72
C ALA A 41 5.02 -15.63 -13.84
N ARG A 42 5.51 -15.52 -15.08
CA ARG A 42 5.07 -16.26 -16.28
C ARG A 42 3.54 -16.37 -16.47
N THR A 43 2.92 -15.32 -17.02
CA THR A 43 1.67 -15.41 -17.82
C THR A 43 0.55 -16.30 -17.25
N SER A 44 0.33 -16.28 -15.93
CA SER A 44 -0.87 -16.87 -15.34
C SER A 44 -1.90 -15.76 -15.06
N THR A 45 -3.18 -16.05 -15.25
CA THR A 45 -4.27 -15.09 -14.98
C THR A 45 -4.31 -14.61 -13.52
N LEU A 46 -3.69 -15.35 -12.61
CA LEU A 46 -3.55 -15.00 -11.20
C LEU A 46 -2.54 -13.85 -10.99
N GLU A 47 -1.51 -13.73 -11.83
CA GLU A 47 -0.43 -12.74 -11.70
C GLU A 47 -0.89 -11.29 -11.94
N ILE A 48 -1.84 -11.08 -12.86
CA ILE A 48 -2.37 -9.74 -13.16
C ILE A 48 -2.99 -9.11 -11.90
N TRP A 49 -3.68 -9.92 -11.09
CA TRP A 49 -4.28 -9.47 -9.84
C TRP A 49 -3.23 -9.09 -8.79
N HIS A 50 -2.09 -9.79 -8.75
CA HIS A 50 -1.00 -9.43 -7.85
C HIS A 50 -0.37 -8.09 -8.24
N GLY A 51 -0.12 -7.87 -9.54
CA GLY A 51 0.38 -6.59 -10.04
C GLY A 51 -0.57 -5.43 -9.71
N LEU A 52 -1.88 -5.60 -9.93
CA LEU A 52 -2.90 -4.60 -9.59
C LEU A 52 -2.98 -4.33 -8.08
N LEU A 53 -2.86 -5.37 -7.26
CA LEU A 53 -2.86 -5.23 -5.80
C LEU A 53 -1.63 -4.47 -5.30
N LEU A 54 -0.44 -4.75 -5.85
CA LEU A 54 0.79 -4.02 -5.52
C LEU A 54 0.71 -2.56 -5.99
N MET A 55 0.18 -2.31 -7.20
CA MET A 55 -0.04 -0.96 -7.71
C MET A 55 -1.00 -0.17 -6.81
N TRP A 56 -2.11 -0.79 -6.40
CA TRP A 56 -3.06 -0.21 -5.44
C TRP A 56 -2.37 0.10 -4.10
N ALA A 57 -1.55 -0.80 -3.58
CA ALA A 57 -0.83 -0.61 -2.32
C ALA A 57 0.18 0.53 -2.39
N VAL A 58 0.91 0.68 -3.50
CA VAL A 58 1.77 1.84 -3.76
C VAL A 58 0.96 3.12 -3.74
N CYS A 59 -0.13 3.20 -4.52
CA CYS A 59 -0.97 4.40 -4.56
C CYS A 59 -1.55 4.75 -3.18
N ALA A 60 -2.11 3.76 -2.48
CA ALA A 60 -2.67 3.94 -1.14
C ALA A 60 -1.59 4.36 -0.11
N GLY A 61 -0.39 3.79 -0.20
CA GLY A 61 0.76 4.13 0.63
C GLY A 61 1.28 5.54 0.40
N ILE A 62 1.24 6.04 -0.85
CA ILE A 62 1.56 7.44 -1.17
C ILE A 62 0.49 8.37 -0.59
N ILE A 63 -0.80 8.07 -0.80
CA ILE A 63 -1.93 8.86 -0.27
C ILE A 63 -1.83 8.99 1.25
N HIS A 64 -1.60 7.88 1.94
CA HIS A 64 -1.39 7.86 3.38
C HIS A 64 -0.12 8.62 3.79
N GLY A 65 0.99 8.40 3.05
CA GLY A 65 2.29 9.00 3.33
C GLY A 65 2.29 10.52 3.27
N VAL A 66 1.64 11.12 2.25
CA VAL A 66 1.50 12.57 2.13
C VAL A 66 0.54 13.16 3.16
N GLY A 67 -0.29 12.32 3.81
CA GLY A 67 -1.28 12.74 4.80
C GLY A 67 -2.63 13.11 4.26
N PHE A 68 -2.93 12.69 3.04
CA PHE A 68 -4.25 12.91 2.49
C PHE A 68 -5.25 12.01 3.22
N ARG A 69 -6.31 12.61 3.76
CA ARG A 69 -7.39 11.91 4.46
C ARG A 69 -8.66 12.02 3.64
N PRO A 70 -9.15 10.93 3.02
CA PRO A 70 -10.40 10.95 2.28
C PRO A 70 -11.58 11.28 3.21
N GLU A 71 -12.45 12.19 2.81
CA GLU A 71 -13.60 12.59 3.66
C GLU A 71 -14.71 11.53 3.69
N SER A 72 -14.92 10.80 2.58
CA SER A 72 -15.97 9.78 2.51
C SER A 72 -15.51 8.43 3.07
N VAL A 73 -16.41 7.74 3.79
CA VAL A 73 -16.15 6.42 4.39
C VAL A 73 -15.85 5.33 3.35
N HIS A 74 -16.49 5.38 2.17
CA HIS A 74 -16.20 4.44 1.08
C HIS A 74 -14.73 4.55 0.63
N TRP A 75 -14.24 5.78 0.42
CA TRP A 75 -12.85 6.01 0.05
C TRP A 75 -11.86 5.70 1.18
N GLN A 76 -12.24 5.89 2.45
CA GLN A 76 -11.43 5.45 3.60
C GLN A 76 -11.30 3.92 3.68
N GLY A 77 -12.35 3.19 3.27
CA GLY A 77 -12.28 1.73 3.14
C GLY A 77 -11.35 1.30 2.01
N ILE A 78 -11.50 1.90 0.84
CA ILE A 78 -10.69 1.58 -0.37
C ILE A 78 -9.22 1.95 -0.18
N PHE A 79 -8.90 3.05 0.51
CA PHE A 79 -7.53 3.51 0.76
C PHE A 79 -7.15 3.31 2.23
N CYS A 80 -7.55 2.17 2.81
CA CYS A 80 -7.24 1.86 4.19
C CYS A 80 -5.71 1.73 4.38
N PRO A 81 -5.08 2.62 5.17
CA PRO A 81 -3.62 2.69 5.27
C PRO A 81 -3.00 1.43 5.86
N LEU A 82 -3.70 0.78 6.80
CA LEU A 82 -3.21 -0.49 7.39
C LEU A 82 -3.12 -1.60 6.35
N LEU A 83 -4.13 -1.73 5.48
CA LEU A 83 -4.14 -2.76 4.45
C LEU A 83 -3.04 -2.49 3.41
N ALA A 84 -2.86 -1.21 3.03
CA ALA A 84 -1.79 -0.81 2.14
C ALA A 84 -0.41 -1.16 2.73
N ASP A 85 -0.13 -0.80 3.99
CA ASP A 85 1.15 -1.07 4.63
C ASP A 85 1.46 -2.57 4.74
N ILE A 86 0.45 -3.40 5.03
CA ILE A 86 0.62 -4.87 5.03
C ILE A 86 1.04 -5.36 3.65
N VAL A 87 0.34 -4.93 2.58
CA VAL A 87 0.67 -5.34 1.22
C VAL A 87 2.04 -4.80 0.78
N LEU A 88 2.40 -3.57 1.15
CA LEU A 88 3.72 -2.99 0.89
C LEU A 88 4.83 -3.82 1.54
N ILE A 89 4.69 -4.18 2.82
CA ILE A 89 5.65 -5.01 3.54
C ILE A 89 5.80 -6.38 2.86
N VAL A 90 4.69 -7.04 2.52
CA VAL A 90 4.71 -8.34 1.86
C VAL A 90 5.39 -8.25 0.49
N GLY A 91 5.07 -7.22 -0.30
CA GLY A 91 5.68 -6.98 -1.61
C GLY A 91 7.18 -6.74 -1.53
N LEU A 92 7.63 -5.98 -0.54
CA LEU A 92 9.05 -5.73 -0.30
C LEU A 92 9.77 -6.99 0.18
N ILE A 93 9.18 -7.76 1.11
CA ILE A 93 9.75 -9.04 1.56
C ILE A 93 9.90 -9.98 0.36
N PHE A 94 8.85 -10.15 -0.45
CA PHE A 94 8.90 -11.01 -1.63
C PHE A 94 9.95 -10.58 -2.65
N PHE A 95 10.25 -9.28 -2.76
CA PHE A 95 11.29 -8.80 -3.66
C PHE A 95 12.70 -9.03 -3.14
N PHE A 96 12.93 -8.87 -1.83
CA PHE A 96 14.28 -8.88 -1.24
C PHE A 96 14.71 -10.22 -0.62
N LEU A 97 13.75 -11.07 -0.24
CA LEU A 97 13.95 -12.36 0.42
C LEU A 97 13.59 -13.51 -0.54
#